data_AF-A0A962AX78-F1
#
_entry.id   AF-A0A962AX78-F1
#
_cell.length_a   1.000
_cell.length_b   1.000
_cell.length_c   1.000
_cell.angle_alpha   90.00
_cell.angle_beta   90.00
_cell.angle_gamma   90.00
#
_symmetry.space_group_name_H-M   'P 1'
#
loop_
_entity.id
_entity.type
_entity.pdbx_description
1 polymer ?
#
loop_
_entity_poly.entity_id
_entity_poly.type
_entity_poly.pdbx_seq_one_letter_code
_entity_poly.pdbx_strand_id
1 'polypeptide(L)'
;MSGASEPAVWRIEAQDEADTREVAERIARLVGAGDLVTLSGDLGVGKTAFARALIRSMTGEPDLDVPSPTFTLMQVYEGADFPIVHADLYRIGNPSELTELGWDEATESALVLVEWAERAGGALPEERLDVRLTIPSNDGDRRVIELTGFGAFAARIARAKGVMEILRAAGWQDAQREFMLGDASTRAYERLTKPDGGRAILMISPPRPDGPPVRYGKPYSAIARLAENIRPFVAIDRALRA
;
A
#
# COMPACT_ATOMS: atom_id res chain seq x y z
N MET A 1 -13.56 6.61 20.58
CA MET A 1 -12.33 7.40 20.37
C MET A 1 -11.21 6.40 20.05
N SER A 2 -11.06 6.03 18.79
CA SER A 2 -9.90 5.22 18.37
C SER A 2 -8.67 6.10 18.51
N GLY A 3 -7.72 5.70 19.36
CA GLY A 3 -6.43 6.37 19.40
C GLY A 3 -5.81 6.26 18.01
N ALA A 4 -5.49 7.39 17.40
CA ALA A 4 -4.77 7.40 16.13
C ALA A 4 -3.49 6.60 16.32
N SER A 5 -3.35 5.50 15.57
CA SER A 5 -2.13 4.69 15.58
C SER A 5 -0.96 5.56 15.12
N GLU A 6 0.22 5.39 15.72
CA GLU A 6 1.43 6.03 15.23
C GLU A 6 1.62 5.70 13.73
N PRO A 7 2.06 6.67 12.91
CA PRO A 7 2.35 6.43 11.50
C PRO A 7 3.42 5.36 11.32
N ALA A 8 3.27 4.50 10.32
CA ALA A 8 4.29 3.53 9.96
C ALA A 8 5.12 4.04 8.79
N VAL A 9 6.45 4.02 8.94
CA VAL A 9 7.40 4.47 7.90
C VAL A 9 8.19 3.30 7.32
N TRP A 10 8.26 3.25 5.99
CA TRP A 10 9.08 2.30 5.25
C TRP A 10 9.87 3.00 4.14
N ARG A 11 11.20 2.99 4.29
CA ARG A 11 12.14 3.52 3.31
C ARG A 11 12.68 2.40 2.40
N ILE A 12 12.65 2.64 1.10
CA ILE A 12 13.09 1.71 0.06
C ILE A 12 14.10 2.45 -0.84
N GLU A 13 15.22 1.81 -1.11
CA GLU A 13 16.16 2.27 -2.14
C GLU A 13 15.83 1.56 -3.46
N ALA A 14 15.59 2.35 -4.50
CA ALA A 14 15.43 1.91 -5.88
C ALA A 14 16.70 2.31 -6.65
N GLN A 15 17.30 1.35 -7.34
CA GLN A 15 18.52 1.57 -8.12
C GLN A 15 18.22 2.22 -9.46
N ASP A 16 17.03 1.95 -10.01
CA ASP A 16 16.61 2.42 -11.32
C ASP A 16 15.07 2.63 -11.40
N GLU A 17 14.59 2.92 -12.60
CA GLU A 17 13.17 3.09 -12.88
C GLU A 17 12.38 1.78 -12.73
N ALA A 18 13.00 0.62 -12.99
CA ALA A 18 12.34 -0.67 -12.85
C ALA A 18 12.04 -1.00 -11.38
N ASP A 19 12.96 -0.71 -10.47
CA ASP A 19 12.75 -0.82 -9.02
C ASP A 19 11.63 0.13 -8.56
N THR A 20 11.61 1.36 -9.08
CA THR A 20 10.55 2.34 -8.74
C THR A 20 9.17 1.84 -9.17
N ARG A 21 9.08 1.27 -10.37
CA ARG A 21 7.86 0.63 -10.89
C ARG A 21 7.45 -0.55 -10.00
N GLU A 22 8.39 -1.40 -9.59
CA GLU A 22 8.08 -2.54 -8.72
C GLU A 22 7.50 -2.08 -7.37
N VAL A 23 8.01 -0.97 -6.81
CA VAL A 23 7.42 -0.38 -5.60
C VAL A 23 6.00 0.11 -5.85
N ALA A 24 5.73 0.75 -6.99
CA ALA A 24 4.38 1.20 -7.35
C ALA A 24 3.40 0.01 -7.50
N GLU A 25 3.81 -1.06 -8.19
CA GLU A 25 3.03 -2.31 -8.33
C GLU A 25 2.78 -2.99 -6.98
N ARG A 26 3.74 -2.90 -6.05
CA ARG A 26 3.55 -3.39 -4.67
C ARG A 26 2.51 -2.57 -3.93
N ILE A 27 2.51 -1.24 -4.09
CA ILE A 27 1.51 -0.36 -3.46
C ILE A 27 0.13 -0.57 -4.05
N ALA A 28 0.01 -0.85 -5.36
CA ALA A 28 -1.26 -1.19 -6.00
C ALA A 28 -2.02 -2.30 -5.25
N ARG A 29 -1.31 -3.28 -4.67
CA ARG A 29 -1.91 -4.36 -3.86
C ARG A 29 -2.33 -3.96 -2.44
N LEU A 30 -2.05 -2.73 -2.02
CA LEU A 30 -2.31 -2.22 -0.67
C LEU A 30 -3.39 -1.14 -0.64
N VAL A 31 -3.81 -0.65 -1.81
CA VAL A 31 -4.74 0.46 -1.98
C VAL A 31 -6.04 -0.02 -2.63
N GLY A 32 -7.13 0.71 -2.39
CA GLY A 32 -8.47 0.39 -2.82
C GLY A 32 -9.34 1.64 -3.03
N ALA A 33 -10.61 1.42 -3.33
CA ALA A 33 -11.63 2.47 -3.36
C ALA A 33 -11.65 3.28 -2.04
N GLY A 34 -11.71 4.61 -2.16
CA GLY A 34 -11.74 5.54 -1.03
C GLY A 34 -10.38 5.80 -0.37
N ASP A 35 -9.32 5.11 -0.79
CA ASP A 35 -7.98 5.40 -0.29
C ASP A 35 -7.38 6.63 -0.99
N LEU A 36 -6.57 7.38 -0.23
CA LEU A 36 -5.77 8.49 -0.72
C LEU A 36 -4.27 8.15 -0.69
N VAL A 37 -3.60 8.34 -1.83
CA VAL A 37 -2.15 8.27 -1.96
C VAL A 37 -1.62 9.63 -2.39
N THR A 38 -0.69 10.19 -1.63
CA THR A 38 -0.02 11.44 -1.99
C THR A 38 1.37 11.15 -2.55
N LEU A 39 1.77 11.89 -3.57
CA LEU A 39 3.07 11.78 -4.23
C LEU A 39 3.82 13.11 -4.06
N SER A 40 4.94 13.07 -3.35
CA SER A 40 5.75 14.25 -3.05
C SER A 40 7.22 14.06 -3.43
N GLY A 41 7.91 15.18 -3.68
CA GLY A 41 9.31 15.20 -4.07
C GLY A 41 9.58 16.24 -5.16
N ASP A 42 10.86 16.52 -5.41
CA ASP A 42 11.29 17.58 -6.33
C ASP A 42 10.83 17.34 -7.78
N LEU A 43 10.94 18.38 -8.62
CA LEU A 43 10.65 18.27 -10.04
C LEU A 43 11.60 17.25 -10.69
N GLY A 44 11.07 16.37 -11.54
CA GLY A 44 11.85 15.35 -12.23
C GLY A 44 12.20 14.11 -11.39
N VAL A 45 11.76 14.04 -10.12
CA VAL A 45 12.03 12.87 -9.26
C VAL A 45 11.28 11.60 -9.69
N GLY A 46 10.30 11.70 -10.59
CA GLY A 46 9.55 10.55 -11.11
C GLY A 46 8.18 10.30 -10.47
N LYS A 47 7.55 11.32 -9.87
CA LYS A 47 6.17 11.22 -9.31
C LYS A 47 5.16 10.66 -10.33
N THR A 48 5.10 11.25 -11.52
CA THR A 48 4.21 10.78 -12.60
C THR A 48 4.55 9.37 -13.08
N ALA A 49 5.83 9.00 -13.13
CA ALA A 49 6.24 7.65 -13.49
C ALA A 49 5.75 6.62 -12.45
N PHE A 50 5.83 6.98 -11.17
CA PHE A 50 5.28 6.20 -10.07
C PHE A 50 3.75 6.06 -10.17
N ALA A 51 3.04 7.17 -10.38
CA ALA A 51 1.58 7.18 -10.55
C ALA A 51 1.15 6.29 -11.71
N ARG A 52 1.81 6.42 -12.87
CA ARG A 52 1.58 5.60 -14.06
C ARG A 52 1.77 4.12 -13.79
N ALA A 53 2.86 3.74 -13.16
CA ALA A 53 3.11 2.33 -12.81
C ALA A 53 2.01 1.77 -11.90
N LEU A 54 1.57 2.56 -10.90
CA LEU A 54 0.48 2.17 -10.01
C LEU A 54 -0.83 2.02 -10.78
N ILE A 55 -1.23 3.02 -11.58
CA ILE A 55 -2.47 3.00 -12.36
C ILE A 55 -2.50 1.81 -13.31
N ARG A 56 -1.43 1.59 -14.09
CA ARG A 56 -1.32 0.43 -15.00
C ARG A 56 -1.45 -0.90 -14.27
N SER A 57 -0.86 -1.01 -13.07
CA SER A 57 -0.99 -2.20 -12.24
C SER A 57 -2.43 -2.41 -11.75
N MET A 58 -3.17 -1.34 -11.48
CA MET A 58 -4.54 -1.38 -10.98
C MET A 58 -5.57 -1.62 -12.09
N THR A 59 -5.34 -1.09 -13.29
CA THR A 59 -6.21 -1.34 -14.46
C THR A 59 -5.91 -2.67 -15.13
N GLY A 60 -4.71 -3.23 -14.91
CA GLY A 60 -4.24 -4.42 -15.62
C GLY A 60 -3.84 -4.13 -17.07
N GLU A 61 -3.68 -2.85 -17.44
CA GLU A 61 -3.34 -2.40 -18.78
C GLU A 61 -1.89 -1.87 -18.82
N PRO A 62 -0.89 -2.68 -19.21
CA PRO A 62 0.52 -2.27 -19.14
C PRO A 62 0.88 -1.14 -20.11
N ASP A 63 0.12 -0.96 -21.18
CA ASP A 63 0.36 0.02 -22.24
C ASP A 63 -0.54 1.27 -22.12
N LEU A 64 -1.41 1.34 -21.11
CA LEU A 64 -2.31 2.47 -20.89
C LEU A 64 -1.52 3.79 -20.81
N ASP A 65 -1.93 4.79 -21.58
CA ASP A 65 -1.33 6.11 -21.51
C ASP A 65 -1.78 6.83 -20.23
N VAL A 66 -0.80 7.27 -19.45
CA VAL A 66 -1.01 7.99 -18.19
C VAL A 66 -0.06 9.18 -18.20
N PRO A 67 -0.43 10.28 -18.87
CA PRO A 67 0.38 11.49 -18.91
C PRO A 67 0.36 12.19 -17.54
N SER A 68 1.24 13.17 -17.36
CA SER A 68 1.14 14.04 -16.17
C SER A 68 -0.11 14.91 -16.29
N PRO A 69 -1.01 14.92 -15.28
CA PRO A 69 -2.18 15.78 -15.29
C PRO A 69 -1.83 17.23 -14.95
N THR A 70 -0.57 17.67 -15.00
CA THR A 70 -0.17 19.06 -14.68
C THR A 70 -0.97 20.13 -15.45
N PHE A 71 -1.41 19.85 -16.68
CA PHE A 71 -2.24 20.78 -17.47
C PHE A 71 -3.74 20.50 -17.40
N THR A 72 -4.14 19.23 -17.28
CA THR A 72 -5.55 18.84 -17.15
C THR A 72 -6.05 18.93 -15.70
N LEU A 73 -5.12 19.12 -14.75
CA LEU A 73 -5.25 19.14 -13.29
C LEU A 73 -5.73 17.82 -12.68
N MET A 74 -6.62 17.12 -13.35
CA MET A 74 -7.19 15.84 -12.93
C MET A 74 -7.47 14.95 -14.15
N GLN A 75 -7.29 13.66 -14.00
CA GLN A 75 -7.71 12.62 -14.95
C GLN A 75 -8.33 11.45 -14.19
N VAL A 76 -9.34 10.84 -14.80
CA VAL A 76 -10.05 9.67 -14.26
C VAL A 76 -9.80 8.48 -15.17
N TYR A 77 -9.47 7.34 -14.56
CA TYR A 77 -9.24 6.07 -15.22
C TYR A 77 -10.21 5.03 -14.70
N GLU A 78 -10.72 4.18 -15.59
CA GLU A 78 -11.56 3.05 -15.22
C GLU A 78 -10.68 1.92 -14.67
N GLY A 79 -10.71 1.70 -13.35
CA GLY A 79 -10.10 0.53 -12.73
C GLY A 79 -11.04 -0.68 -12.81
N ALA A 80 -10.51 -1.88 -12.54
CA ALA A 80 -11.28 -3.12 -12.63
C ALA A 80 -12.49 -3.15 -11.68
N ASP A 81 -12.32 -2.62 -10.46
CA ASP A 81 -13.34 -2.64 -9.41
C ASP A 81 -13.87 -1.23 -9.03
N PHE A 82 -13.09 -0.18 -9.30
CA PHE A 82 -13.41 1.21 -8.93
C PHE A 82 -12.61 2.23 -9.77
N PRO A 83 -13.09 3.49 -9.89
CA PRO A 83 -12.37 4.54 -10.59
C PRO A 83 -11.04 4.90 -9.91
N ILE A 84 -10.09 5.39 -10.71
CA ILE A 84 -8.81 5.91 -10.21
C ILE A 84 -8.69 7.35 -10.66
N VAL A 85 -8.54 8.27 -9.70
CA VAL A 85 -8.30 9.69 -9.95
C VAL A 85 -6.81 9.97 -9.84
N HIS A 86 -6.22 10.56 -10.87
CA HIS A 86 -4.86 11.11 -10.83
C HIS A 86 -4.93 12.62 -10.98
N ALA A 87 -4.51 13.33 -9.93
CA ALA A 87 -4.50 14.78 -9.90
C ALA A 87 -3.11 15.34 -9.63
N ASP A 88 -2.84 16.52 -10.18
CA ASP A 88 -1.64 17.30 -9.91
C ASP A 88 -2.05 18.71 -9.46
N LEU A 89 -1.80 18.99 -8.18
CA LEU A 89 -2.22 20.24 -7.54
C LEU A 89 -1.17 21.34 -7.64
N TYR A 90 -0.08 21.14 -8.38
CA TYR A 90 1.00 22.12 -8.51
C TYR A 90 0.51 23.50 -8.99
N ARG A 91 -0.52 23.53 -9.83
CA ARG A 91 -1.07 24.74 -10.45
C ARG A 91 -2.36 25.27 -9.81
N ILE A 92 -2.89 24.59 -8.81
CA ILE A 92 -4.10 25.06 -8.12
C ILE A 92 -3.73 26.25 -7.25
N GLY A 93 -4.36 27.40 -7.53
CA GLY A 93 -4.17 28.63 -6.77
C GLY A 93 -5.13 28.74 -5.58
N ASN A 94 -6.35 28.24 -5.75
CA ASN A 94 -7.42 28.27 -4.76
C ASN A 94 -8.15 26.92 -4.67
N PRO A 95 -8.39 26.36 -3.47
CA PRO A 95 -9.17 25.13 -3.29
C PRO A 95 -10.54 25.11 -4.00
N SER A 96 -11.19 26.26 -4.22
CA SER A 96 -12.48 26.31 -4.94
C SER A 96 -12.38 25.84 -6.40
N GLU A 97 -11.20 25.92 -7.02
CA GLU A 97 -10.95 25.41 -8.38
C GLU A 97 -11.16 23.89 -8.46
N LEU A 98 -10.95 23.15 -7.36
CA LEU A 98 -11.19 21.71 -7.32
C LEU A 98 -12.69 21.38 -7.43
N THR A 99 -13.54 22.18 -6.80
CA THR A 99 -14.99 22.00 -6.90
C THR A 99 -15.48 22.20 -8.33
N GLU A 100 -14.95 23.19 -9.05
CA GLU A 100 -15.28 23.44 -10.46
C GLU A 100 -14.83 22.31 -11.39
N LEU A 101 -13.78 21.58 -11.01
CA LEU A 101 -13.28 20.39 -11.73
C LEU A 101 -14.09 19.12 -11.45
N GLY A 102 -15.12 19.17 -10.60
CA GLY A 102 -15.90 18.00 -10.21
C GLY A 102 -15.16 17.05 -9.27
N TRP A 103 -14.24 17.57 -8.45
CA TRP A 103 -13.43 16.78 -7.51
C TRP A 103 -14.27 15.89 -6.60
N ASP A 104 -15.33 16.44 -6.02
CA ASP A 104 -16.15 15.72 -5.03
C ASP A 104 -16.80 14.47 -5.65
N GLU A 105 -17.38 14.61 -6.86
CA GLU A 105 -17.97 13.49 -7.60
C GLU A 105 -16.91 12.48 -8.05
N ALA A 106 -15.77 12.95 -8.55
CA ALA A 106 -14.70 12.08 -9.04
C ALA A 106 -14.06 11.25 -7.91
N THR A 107 -14.01 11.77 -6.68
CA THR A 107 -13.27 11.16 -5.57
C THR A 107 -14.11 10.32 -4.61
N GLU A 108 -15.45 10.41 -4.65
CA GLU A 108 -16.35 9.80 -3.65
C GLU A 108 -16.14 8.29 -3.45
N SER A 109 -15.81 7.55 -4.50
CA SER A 109 -15.57 6.09 -4.44
C SER A 109 -14.31 5.66 -5.20
N ALA A 110 -13.43 6.60 -5.49
CA ALA A 110 -12.23 6.35 -6.27
C ALA A 110 -11.01 6.06 -5.38
N LEU A 111 -10.01 5.40 -5.95
CA LEU A 111 -8.64 5.55 -5.47
C LEU A 111 -8.12 6.91 -5.94
N VAL A 112 -7.63 7.73 -5.03
CA VAL A 112 -7.16 9.09 -5.36
C VAL A 112 -5.63 9.16 -5.24
N LEU A 113 -4.97 9.50 -6.34
CA LEU A 113 -3.54 9.76 -6.44
C LEU A 113 -3.30 11.25 -6.63
N VAL A 114 -2.60 11.89 -5.70
CA VAL A 114 -2.39 13.35 -5.73
C VAL A 114 -0.91 13.68 -5.74
N GLU A 115 -0.44 14.30 -6.83
CA GLU A 115 0.85 14.96 -6.86
C GLU A 115 0.75 16.35 -6.20
N TRP A 116 1.78 16.74 -5.45
CA TRP A 116 1.86 18.03 -4.75
C TRP A 116 0.71 18.27 -3.76
N ALA A 117 0.31 17.23 -3.02
CA ALA A 117 -0.81 17.28 -2.08
C ALA A 117 -0.66 18.37 -1.00
N GLU A 118 0.55 18.84 -0.70
CA GLU A 118 0.80 19.99 0.16
C GLU A 118 0.13 21.29 -0.32
N ARG A 119 -0.22 21.38 -1.61
CA ARG A 119 -0.97 22.51 -2.20
C ARG A 119 -2.47 22.46 -1.89
N ALA A 120 -3.00 21.30 -1.50
CA ALA A 120 -4.41 21.15 -1.09
C ALA A 120 -4.73 21.85 0.25
N GLY A 121 -3.73 22.41 0.94
CA GLY A 121 -3.89 23.04 2.25
C GLY A 121 -3.90 22.05 3.42
N GLY A 122 -4.36 22.50 4.59
CA GLY A 122 -4.26 21.75 5.87
C GLY A 122 -5.31 20.66 6.09
N ALA A 123 -6.06 20.24 5.07
CA ALA A 123 -7.21 19.34 5.21
C ALA A 123 -7.08 18.05 4.38
N LEU A 124 -5.86 17.53 4.21
CA LEU A 124 -5.71 16.16 3.71
C LEU A 124 -6.35 15.18 4.70
N PRO A 125 -7.08 14.16 4.24
CA PRO A 125 -7.60 13.08 5.07
C PRO A 125 -6.55 12.55 6.06
N GLU A 126 -6.99 12.30 7.30
CA GLU A 126 -6.13 11.71 8.34
C GLU A 126 -5.68 10.30 7.95
N GLU A 127 -6.53 9.54 7.26
CA GLU A 127 -6.19 8.23 6.71
C GLU A 127 -5.69 8.36 5.28
N ARG A 128 -4.39 8.14 5.07
CA ARG A 128 -3.75 8.20 3.75
C ARG A 128 -2.40 7.51 3.73
N LEU A 129 -1.88 7.32 2.53
CA LEU A 129 -0.51 6.90 2.27
C LEU A 129 0.28 8.05 1.65
N ASP A 130 1.30 8.53 2.33
CA ASP A 130 2.24 9.50 1.77
C ASP A 130 3.43 8.76 1.13
N VAL A 131 3.66 8.99 -0.16
CA VAL A 131 4.80 8.47 -0.93
C VAL A 131 5.72 9.65 -1.25
N ARG A 132 6.91 9.65 -0.67
CA ARG A 132 7.93 10.66 -0.93
C ARG A 132 9.07 10.07 -1.74
N LEU A 133 9.33 10.63 -2.91
CA LEU A 133 10.48 10.28 -3.75
C LEU A 133 11.58 11.32 -3.59
N THR A 134 12.83 10.88 -3.47
CA THR A 134 14.01 11.75 -3.44
C THR A 134 15.16 11.15 -4.26
N ILE A 135 16.01 12.00 -4.85
CA ILE A 135 17.23 11.57 -5.52
C ILE A 135 18.39 11.66 -4.52
N PRO A 136 19.01 10.54 -4.10
CA PRO A 136 20.22 10.59 -3.31
C PRO A 136 21.36 11.18 -4.17
N SER A 137 22.07 12.17 -3.64
CA SER A 137 23.05 13.02 -4.33
C SER A 137 23.95 12.30 -5.36
N ASN A 138 24.13 12.93 -6.53
CA ASN A 138 25.04 12.55 -7.64
C ASN A 138 24.77 11.24 -8.40
N ASP A 139 23.63 10.57 -8.19
CA ASP A 139 23.24 9.39 -8.97
C ASP A 139 21.89 9.62 -9.64
N GLY A 140 21.88 9.68 -10.98
CA GLY A 140 20.73 10.19 -11.75
C GLY A 140 19.51 9.28 -11.74
N ASP A 141 19.73 7.97 -11.63
CA ASP A 141 18.67 6.96 -11.80
C ASP A 141 18.15 6.42 -10.46
N ARG A 142 18.94 6.53 -9.39
CA ARG A 142 18.56 6.05 -8.07
C ARG A 142 17.46 6.90 -7.45
N ARG A 143 16.54 6.25 -6.74
CA ARG A 143 15.51 6.91 -5.94
C ARG A 143 15.49 6.33 -4.54
N VAL A 144 15.22 7.20 -3.57
CA VAL A 144 14.75 6.78 -2.25
C VAL A 144 13.26 7.04 -2.22
N ILE A 145 12.49 5.99 -1.99
CA ILE A 145 11.03 6.04 -1.85
C ILE A 145 10.71 5.80 -0.37
N GLU A 146 10.12 6.80 0.27
CA GLU A 146 9.67 6.73 1.66
C GLU A 146 8.15 6.67 1.68
N LEU A 147 7.63 5.59 2.26
CA LEU A 147 6.21 5.33 2.44
C LEU A 147 5.84 5.62 3.88
N THR A 148 4.89 6.54 4.10
CA THR A 148 4.35 6.85 5.42
C THR A 148 2.86 6.58 5.43
N GLY A 149 2.44 5.55 6.17
CA GLY A 149 1.03 5.20 6.32
C GLY A 149 0.42 5.83 7.57
N PHE A 150 -0.71 6.52 7.40
CA PHE A 150 -1.50 7.11 8.48
C PHE A 150 -2.83 6.36 8.68
N GLY A 151 -3.35 6.31 9.91
CA GLY A 151 -4.59 5.59 10.21
C GLY A 151 -4.52 4.12 9.83
N ALA A 152 -5.51 3.62 9.08
CA ALA A 152 -5.52 2.23 8.60
C ALA A 152 -4.27 1.87 7.76
N PHE A 153 -3.67 2.83 7.05
CA PHE A 153 -2.45 2.59 6.26
C PHE A 153 -1.24 2.26 7.10
N ALA A 154 -1.15 2.74 8.36
CA ALA A 154 -0.02 2.41 9.23
C ALA A 154 0.12 0.88 9.38
N ALA A 155 -0.99 0.18 9.65
CA ALA A 155 -1.01 -1.27 9.76
C ALA A 155 -0.72 -1.98 8.42
N ARG A 156 -1.22 -1.43 7.30
CA ARG A 156 -0.96 -1.97 5.95
C ARG A 156 0.53 -1.89 5.59
N ILE A 157 1.16 -0.73 5.82
CA ILE A 157 2.59 -0.49 5.53
C ILE A 157 3.49 -1.31 6.45
N ALA A 158 3.21 -1.35 7.76
CA ALA A 158 3.98 -2.18 8.70
C ALA A 158 3.94 -3.67 8.30
N ARG A 159 2.77 -4.16 7.88
CA ARG A 159 2.60 -5.54 7.39
C ARG A 159 3.37 -5.78 6.09
N ALA A 160 3.26 -4.88 5.12
CA ALA A 160 3.96 -5.01 3.85
C ALA A 160 5.49 -5.03 4.04
N LYS A 161 6.02 -4.14 4.88
CA LYS A 161 7.42 -4.13 5.29
C LYS A 161 7.84 -5.46 5.93
N GLY A 162 7.09 -5.94 6.91
CA GLY A 162 7.38 -7.20 7.60
C GLY A 162 7.36 -8.42 6.67
N VAL A 163 6.42 -8.46 5.72
CA VAL A 163 6.39 -9.49 4.67
C VAL A 163 7.66 -9.46 3.83
N MET A 164 8.07 -8.28 3.34
CA MET A 164 9.29 -8.15 2.53
C MET A 164 10.56 -8.55 3.30
N GLU A 165 10.66 -8.16 4.57
CA GLU A 165 11.78 -8.53 5.43
C GLU A 165 11.86 -10.06 5.61
N ILE A 166 10.73 -10.72 5.85
CA ILE A 166 10.67 -12.18 5.98
C ILE A 166 11.03 -12.86 4.66
N LEU A 167 10.47 -12.41 3.54
CA LEU A 167 10.76 -12.98 2.22
C LEU A 167 12.24 -12.86 1.90
N ARG A 168 12.85 -11.70 2.14
CA ARG A 168 14.29 -11.50 1.94
C ARG A 168 15.13 -12.38 2.86
N ALA A 169 14.81 -12.42 4.15
CA ALA A 169 15.55 -13.25 5.11
C ALA A 169 15.46 -14.75 4.80
N ALA A 170 14.33 -15.19 4.23
CA ALA A 170 14.11 -16.58 3.82
C ALA A 170 14.62 -16.90 2.39
N GLY A 171 15.12 -15.92 1.63
CA GLY A 171 15.57 -16.10 0.25
C GLY A 171 14.43 -16.33 -0.75
N TRP A 172 13.28 -15.68 -0.53
CA TRP A 172 12.07 -15.74 -1.35
C TRP A 172 11.65 -14.36 -1.88
N GLN A 173 12.53 -13.35 -1.84
CA GLN A 173 12.21 -11.99 -2.30
C GLN A 173 11.84 -11.93 -3.80
N ASP A 174 12.41 -12.81 -4.62
CA ASP A 174 12.19 -12.83 -6.08
C ASP A 174 11.05 -13.79 -6.47
N ALA A 175 10.29 -14.30 -5.50
CA ALA A 175 9.19 -15.20 -5.77
C ALA A 175 7.94 -14.44 -6.25
N GLN A 176 7.29 -14.95 -7.29
CA GLN A 176 5.95 -14.52 -7.65
C GLN A 176 4.99 -14.87 -6.50
N ARG A 177 4.11 -13.92 -6.17
CA ARG A 177 3.14 -14.01 -5.08
C ARG A 177 1.73 -14.06 -5.64
N GLU A 178 0.99 -15.10 -5.29
CA GLU A 178 -0.41 -15.28 -5.71
C GLU A 178 -1.29 -15.46 -4.48
N PHE A 179 -2.31 -14.61 -4.32
CA PHE A 179 -3.25 -14.74 -3.22
C PHE A 179 -3.99 -16.08 -3.27
N MET A 180 -4.17 -16.71 -2.13
CA MET A 180 -4.92 -17.95 -2.00
C MET A 180 -6.17 -17.73 -1.16
N LEU A 181 -7.29 -18.32 -1.58
CA LEU A 181 -8.49 -18.37 -0.76
C LEU A 181 -8.14 -19.04 0.58
N GLY A 182 -8.40 -18.33 1.67
CA GLY A 182 -8.02 -18.75 3.01
C GLY A 182 -8.89 -19.87 3.59
N ASP A 183 -8.60 -20.21 4.84
CA ASP A 183 -9.46 -21.04 5.68
C ASP A 183 -10.55 -20.18 6.35
N ALA A 184 -11.39 -20.76 7.22
CA ALA A 184 -12.38 -20.02 8.01
C ALA A 184 -11.74 -19.13 9.12
N SER A 185 -10.49 -18.72 8.94
CA SER A 185 -9.72 -17.93 9.90
C SER A 185 -9.41 -16.54 9.35
N THR A 186 -8.92 -15.66 10.22
CA THR A 186 -8.50 -14.29 9.87
C THR A 186 -7.15 -14.23 9.15
N ARG A 187 -6.59 -15.38 8.76
CA ARG A 187 -5.26 -15.46 8.13
C ARG A 187 -5.40 -15.31 6.63
N ALA A 188 -4.45 -14.60 6.04
CA ALA A 188 -4.27 -14.60 4.60
C ALA A 188 -3.12 -15.53 4.22
N TYR A 189 -3.24 -16.15 3.06
CA TYR A 189 -2.23 -17.04 2.52
C TYR A 189 -1.87 -16.60 1.12
N GLU A 190 -0.59 -16.70 0.79
CA GLU A 190 -0.11 -16.49 -0.56
C GLU A 190 0.79 -17.65 -0.97
N ARG A 191 0.61 -18.09 -2.22
CA ARG A 191 1.53 -19.01 -2.86
C ARG A 191 2.75 -18.23 -3.35
N LEU A 192 3.92 -18.71 -2.98
CA LEU A 192 5.20 -18.24 -3.48
C LEU A 192 5.71 -19.22 -4.53
N THR A 193 6.08 -18.72 -5.71
CA THR A 193 6.73 -19.51 -6.76
C THR A 193 8.01 -18.81 -7.21
N LYS A 194 9.15 -19.47 -7.04
CA LYS A 194 10.44 -18.97 -7.52
C LYS A 194 10.60 -19.18 -9.04
N PRO A 195 11.48 -18.42 -9.70
CA PRO A 195 11.85 -18.67 -11.09
C PRO A 195 12.39 -20.08 -11.36
N ASP A 196 13.05 -20.69 -10.37
CA ASP A 196 13.58 -22.07 -10.43
C ASP A 196 12.50 -23.15 -10.21
N GLY A 197 11.23 -22.75 -10.03
CA GLY A 197 10.10 -23.65 -9.78
C GLY A 197 9.88 -24.03 -8.32
N GLY A 198 10.73 -23.57 -7.38
CA GLY A 198 10.54 -23.76 -5.95
C GLY A 198 9.22 -23.14 -5.46
N ARG A 199 8.51 -23.84 -4.57
CA ARG A 199 7.20 -23.40 -4.04
C ARG A 199 7.20 -23.31 -2.52
N ALA A 200 6.55 -22.29 -1.99
CA ALA A 200 6.29 -22.12 -0.57
C ALA A 200 4.94 -21.44 -0.33
N ILE A 201 4.50 -21.43 0.93
CA ILE A 201 3.32 -20.68 1.36
C ILE A 201 3.77 -19.59 2.33
N LEU A 202 3.43 -18.35 2.00
CA LEU A 202 3.49 -17.25 2.95
C LEU A 202 2.18 -17.21 3.74
N MET A 203 2.27 -17.36 5.05
CA MET A 203 1.13 -17.20 5.95
C MET A 203 1.20 -15.83 6.62
N ILE A 204 0.19 -15.00 6.37
CA ILE A 204 0.03 -13.68 6.98
C ILE A 204 -1.00 -13.81 8.10
N SER A 205 -0.51 -13.91 9.34
CA SER A 205 -1.33 -14.12 10.54
C SER A 205 -1.16 -12.99 11.55
N PRO A 206 -1.71 -11.79 11.31
CA PRO A 206 -1.66 -10.70 12.28
C PRO A 206 -2.38 -11.09 13.58
N PRO A 207 -2.06 -10.44 14.72
CA PRO A 207 -2.81 -10.62 15.95
C PRO A 207 -4.29 -10.37 15.73
N ARG A 208 -5.14 -11.22 16.33
CA ARG A 208 -6.59 -11.00 16.25
C ARG A 208 -6.98 -9.87 17.20
N PRO A 209 -7.73 -8.86 16.74
CA PRO A 209 -8.39 -7.96 17.67
C PRO A 209 -9.38 -8.77 18.50
N ASP A 210 -9.47 -8.46 19.79
CA ASP A 210 -10.47 -9.08 20.64
C ASP A 210 -11.87 -8.70 20.15
N GLY A 211 -12.72 -9.71 19.97
CA GLY A 211 -14.13 -9.49 19.68
C GLY A 211 -14.85 -8.84 20.88
N PRO A 212 -16.13 -8.47 20.73
CA PRO A 212 -16.90 -8.00 21.87
C PRO A 212 -16.94 -9.06 22.98
N PRO A 213 -17.13 -8.67 24.26
CA PRO A 213 -17.33 -9.61 25.35
C PRO A 213 -18.50 -10.54 25.07
N VAL A 214 -18.26 -11.86 25.11
CA VAL A 214 -19.30 -12.88 24.86
C VAL A 214 -19.79 -13.49 26.17
N ARG A 215 -18.90 -13.73 27.13
CA ARG A 215 -19.27 -14.33 28.43
C ARG A 215 -18.31 -13.86 29.53
N TYR A 216 -18.86 -13.53 30.70
CA TYR A 216 -18.08 -13.06 31.86
C TYR A 216 -17.20 -11.83 31.56
N GLY A 217 -17.65 -10.94 30.68
CA GLY A 217 -16.86 -9.77 30.27
C GLY A 217 -15.64 -10.12 29.40
N LYS A 218 -15.48 -11.38 28.97
CA LYS A 218 -14.35 -11.83 28.15
C LYS A 218 -14.76 -12.05 26.69
N PRO A 219 -13.87 -11.71 25.74
CA PRO A 219 -14.06 -12.05 24.33
C PRO A 219 -13.95 -13.57 24.13
N TYR A 220 -14.52 -14.07 23.03
CA TYR A 220 -14.48 -15.50 22.71
C TYR A 220 -13.05 -16.05 22.62
N SER A 221 -12.12 -15.27 22.05
CA SER A 221 -10.68 -15.57 21.98
C SER A 221 -10.09 -15.96 23.34
N ALA A 222 -10.37 -15.16 24.37
CA ALA A 222 -9.89 -15.38 25.73
C ALA A 222 -10.57 -16.56 26.43
N ILE A 223 -11.86 -16.79 26.17
CA ILE A 223 -12.61 -17.93 26.73
C ILE A 223 -12.07 -19.25 26.16
N ALA A 224 -11.88 -19.30 24.84
CA ALA A 224 -11.42 -20.48 24.12
C ALA A 224 -9.89 -20.66 24.12
N ARG A 225 -9.13 -19.74 24.73
CA ARG A 225 -7.65 -19.73 24.75
C ARG A 225 -7.04 -19.91 23.36
N LEU A 226 -7.63 -19.26 22.37
CA LEU A 226 -7.13 -19.34 21.00
C LEU A 226 -5.73 -18.72 20.93
N ALA A 227 -4.86 -19.31 20.12
CA ALA A 227 -3.54 -18.73 19.87
C ALA A 227 -3.67 -17.34 19.24
N GLU A 228 -3.16 -16.33 19.93
CA GLU A 228 -3.25 -14.92 19.53
C GLU A 228 -2.31 -14.56 18.40
N ASN A 229 -1.24 -15.35 18.18
CA ASN A 229 -0.26 -15.17 17.12
C ASN A 229 0.32 -16.51 16.67
N ILE A 230 1.30 -16.48 15.75
CA ILE A 230 1.86 -17.68 15.13
C ILE A 230 2.81 -18.48 16.03
N ARG A 231 3.33 -17.90 17.12
CA ARG A 231 4.38 -18.53 17.95
C ARG A 231 4.01 -19.91 18.49
N PRO A 232 2.78 -20.16 19.00
CA PRO A 232 2.39 -21.49 19.45
C PRO A 232 2.43 -22.54 18.33
N PHE A 233 2.06 -22.17 17.10
CA PHE A 233 2.09 -23.09 15.95
C PHE A 233 3.53 -23.45 15.57
N VAL A 234 4.43 -22.46 15.54
CA VAL A 234 5.87 -22.70 15.30
C VAL A 234 6.49 -23.56 16.39
N ALA A 235 6.11 -23.35 17.65
CA ALA A 235 6.59 -24.17 18.77
C ALA A 235 6.12 -25.63 18.63
N ILE A 236 4.86 -25.86 18.26
CA ILE A 236 4.32 -27.20 18.02
C ILE A 236 5.02 -27.88 16.84
N ASP A 237 5.17 -27.21 15.68
CA ASP A 237 5.89 -27.79 14.52
C ASP A 237 7.31 -28.21 14.90
N ARG A 238 8.05 -27.36 15.63
CA ARG A 238 9.40 -27.70 16.10
C ARG A 238 9.40 -28.89 17.05
N ALA A 239 8.44 -28.97 17.98
CA ALA A 239 8.32 -30.08 18.92
C ALA A 239 7.95 -31.39 18.22
N LEU A 240 7.14 -31.36 17.17
CA LEU A 240 6.75 -32.54 16.39
C LEU A 240 7.88 -33.06 15.49
N ARG A 241 8.88 -32.22 15.17
CA ARG A 241 10.08 -32.60 14.40
C ARG A 241 11.25 -33.11 15.25
N ALA A 242 11.18 -32.94 16.57
CA ALA A 242 12.20 -33.37 17.52
C ALA A 242 11.99 -34.83 17.93
#